data_AF-A0A2I5TEN5-F1
#
_entry.id   AF-A0A2I5TEN5-F1
#
_cell.length_a   1.000
_cell.length_b   1.000
_cell.length_c   1.000
_cell.angle_alpha   90.00
_cell.angle_beta   90.00
_cell.angle_gamma   90.00
#
_symmetry.space_group_name_H-M   'P 1'
#
loop_
_entity.id
_entity.type
_entity.pdbx_description
1 polymer ?
#
loop_
_entity_poly.entity_id
_entity_poly.type
_entity_poly.pdbx_seq_one_letter_code
_entity_poly.pdbx_strand_id
1 'polypeptide(L)'
;MTRAVIEAGVSHYFPWQFGVDYDRIGKGSGQPVWDEQLAVRQILRNQQQTKWVIVSTGMFTRFLFKPDFGVVDIPGRKVHALGNANFALTLTTPEDIGILTAEIFFQTPAIENRVIYIAGDTITYRQLANILSQQYRSSFALEVDNIRTLQNTVESSPNDVFAAYRLAFAREDGVAWDKSITYNAQRGIHVTDVGKWLEENKHDY
;
A
#
# COMPACT_ATOMS: atom_id res chain seq x y z
N MET A 1 -12.39 -4.80 -18.42
CA MET A 1 -11.07 -4.42 -18.98
C MET A 1 -10.16 -5.63 -19.17
N THR A 2 -9.73 -6.35 -18.11
CA THR A 2 -8.77 -7.47 -18.25
C THR A 2 -9.17 -8.54 -19.28
N ARG A 3 -10.44 -8.97 -19.32
CA ARG A 3 -10.91 -9.93 -20.34
C ARG A 3 -10.74 -9.40 -21.76
N ALA A 4 -11.08 -8.13 -22.00
CA ALA A 4 -10.91 -7.50 -23.32
C ALA A 4 -9.43 -7.40 -23.73
N VAL A 5 -8.51 -7.15 -22.80
CA VAL A 5 -7.06 -7.16 -23.06
C VAL A 5 -6.59 -8.54 -23.50
N ILE A 6 -7.07 -9.59 -22.82
CA ILE A 6 -6.77 -10.98 -23.17
C ILE A 6 -7.34 -11.31 -24.55
N GLU A 7 -8.62 -11.02 -24.78
CA GLU A 7 -9.32 -11.25 -26.06
C GLU A 7 -8.63 -10.53 -27.23
N ALA A 8 -8.10 -9.33 -27.01
CA ALA A 8 -7.36 -8.57 -28.01
C ALA A 8 -5.96 -9.12 -28.31
N GLY A 9 -5.47 -10.12 -27.56
CA GLY A 9 -4.16 -10.72 -27.79
C GLY A 9 -2.99 -9.80 -27.45
N VAL A 10 -3.17 -8.89 -26.49
CA VAL A 10 -2.09 -8.02 -26.01
C VAL A 10 -0.93 -8.89 -25.50
N SER A 11 0.28 -8.60 -25.97
CA SER A 11 1.46 -9.42 -25.68
C SER A 11 1.88 -9.34 -24.20
N HIS A 12 1.91 -8.12 -23.64
CA HIS A 12 2.35 -7.86 -22.27
C HIS A 12 1.46 -6.82 -21.58
N TYR A 13 0.89 -7.18 -20.43
CA TYR A 13 -0.12 -6.38 -19.73
C TYR A 13 0.25 -6.09 -18.26
N PHE A 14 0.11 -4.83 -17.88
CA PHE A 14 0.26 -4.36 -16.50
C PHE A 14 -1.14 -3.90 -16.02
N PRO A 15 -1.89 -4.75 -15.29
CA PRO A 15 -3.21 -4.40 -14.79
C PRO A 15 -3.18 -3.31 -13.72
N TRP A 16 -4.30 -2.60 -13.57
CA TRP A 16 -4.53 -1.71 -12.43
C TRP A 16 -4.57 -2.51 -11.12
N GLN A 17 -3.42 -2.69 -10.48
CA GLN A 17 -3.21 -3.49 -9.27
C GLN A 17 -2.24 -2.82 -8.27
N PHE A 18 -2.00 -1.51 -8.44
CA PHE A 18 -1.07 -0.71 -7.65
C PHE A 18 -1.58 -0.49 -6.22
N GLY A 19 -1.43 -1.51 -5.39
CA GLY A 19 -1.91 -1.50 -4.02
C GLY A 19 -1.29 -2.62 -3.19
N VAL A 20 -2.09 -3.14 -2.29
CA VAL A 20 -1.74 -4.18 -1.32
C VAL A 20 -1.65 -5.57 -1.96
N ASP A 21 -1.17 -6.55 -1.21
CA ASP A 21 -1.11 -7.94 -1.66
C ASP A 21 -2.47 -8.62 -1.53
N TYR A 22 -3.29 -8.51 -2.58
CA TYR A 22 -4.62 -9.10 -2.62
C TYR A 22 -4.63 -10.63 -2.45
N ASP A 23 -3.56 -11.33 -2.84
CA ASP A 23 -3.47 -12.78 -2.65
C ASP A 23 -3.35 -13.14 -1.17
N ARG A 24 -2.57 -12.34 -0.43
CA ARG A 24 -2.38 -12.55 1.01
C ARG A 24 -3.58 -12.07 1.83
N ILE A 25 -4.19 -10.96 1.41
CA ILE A 25 -5.38 -10.42 2.04
C ILE A 25 -6.55 -11.39 1.96
N GLY A 26 -6.78 -11.95 0.77
CA GLY A 26 -7.86 -12.90 0.52
C GLY A 26 -9.24 -12.24 0.35
N LYS A 27 -10.22 -13.06 -0.02
CA LYS A 27 -11.59 -12.61 -0.29
C LYS A 27 -12.31 -12.17 0.99
N GLY A 28 -13.11 -11.11 0.92
CA GLY A 28 -13.95 -10.62 2.03
C GLY A 28 -13.17 -10.05 3.22
N SER A 29 -11.85 -9.85 3.07
CA SER A 29 -10.92 -9.51 4.16
C SER A 29 -10.44 -8.06 4.10
N GLY A 30 -11.17 -7.22 3.38
CA GLY A 30 -10.92 -5.78 3.28
C GLY A 30 -12.04 -5.10 2.51
N GLN A 31 -11.72 -4.16 1.64
CA GLN A 31 -12.74 -3.44 0.87
C GLN A 31 -13.31 -4.28 -0.28
N PRO A 32 -14.57 -4.07 -0.69
CA PRO A 32 -15.15 -4.76 -1.85
C PRO A 32 -14.29 -4.67 -3.12
N VAL A 33 -13.64 -3.53 -3.35
CA VAL A 33 -12.74 -3.35 -4.49
C VAL A 33 -11.53 -4.29 -4.43
N TRP A 34 -11.08 -4.74 -3.26
CA TRP A 34 -9.96 -5.68 -3.14
C TRP A 34 -10.33 -7.08 -3.63
N ASP A 35 -11.58 -7.51 -3.46
CA ASP A 35 -12.09 -8.77 -4.01
C ASP A 35 -12.10 -8.73 -5.55
N GLU A 36 -12.47 -7.58 -6.13
CA GLU A 36 -12.39 -7.37 -7.57
C GLU A 36 -10.94 -7.45 -8.06
N GLN A 37 -9.99 -6.87 -7.32
CA GLN A 37 -8.58 -6.96 -7.66
C GLN A 37 -8.04 -8.39 -7.54
N LEU A 38 -8.47 -9.16 -6.54
CA LEU A 38 -8.14 -10.58 -6.43
C LEU A 38 -8.69 -11.38 -7.62
N ALA A 39 -9.93 -11.10 -8.05
CA ALA A 39 -10.53 -11.75 -9.21
C ALA A 39 -9.75 -11.48 -10.51
N VAL A 40 -9.19 -10.27 -10.68
CA VAL A 40 -8.29 -9.96 -11.80
C VAL A 40 -7.04 -10.86 -11.79
N ARG A 41 -6.43 -11.10 -10.62
CA ARG A 41 -5.27 -12.02 -10.50
C ARG A 41 -5.63 -13.44 -10.94
N GLN A 42 -6.81 -13.91 -10.55
CA GLN A 42 -7.31 -15.23 -10.95
C GLN A 42 -7.52 -15.32 -12.47
N ILE A 43 -8.12 -14.32 -13.10
CA ILE A 43 -8.32 -14.26 -14.56
C ILE A 43 -6.97 -14.34 -15.29
N LEU A 44 -5.97 -13.57 -14.85
CA LEU A 44 -4.65 -13.53 -15.49
C LEU A 44 -3.89 -14.85 -15.36
N ARG A 45 -4.01 -15.55 -14.23
CA ARG A 45 -3.39 -16.86 -14.00
C ARG A 45 -4.07 -18.00 -14.76
N ASN A 46 -5.37 -17.88 -15.05
CA ASN A 46 -6.16 -18.90 -15.74
C ASN A 46 -6.11 -18.80 -17.27
N GLN A 47 -5.18 -18.02 -17.82
CA GLN A 47 -4.96 -17.88 -19.26
C GLN A 47 -3.46 -17.91 -19.58
N GLN A 48 -3.10 -18.16 -20.83
CA GLN A 48 -1.70 -18.25 -21.28
C GLN A 48 -1.37 -17.34 -22.46
N GLN A 49 -2.35 -16.64 -23.03
CA GLN A 49 -2.23 -15.85 -24.25
C GLN A 49 -1.47 -14.53 -24.03
N THR A 50 -1.80 -13.81 -22.95
CA THR A 50 -1.22 -12.51 -22.61
C THR A 50 -0.25 -12.69 -21.46
N LYS A 51 1.01 -12.25 -21.63
CA LYS A 51 1.94 -12.14 -20.50
C LYS A 51 1.51 -11.01 -19.59
N TRP A 52 1.69 -11.15 -18.29
CA TRP A 52 1.29 -10.12 -17.34
C TRP A 52 2.29 -9.90 -16.23
N VAL A 53 2.35 -8.67 -15.73
CA VAL A 53 3.11 -8.32 -14.53
C VAL A 53 2.25 -7.47 -13.63
N ILE A 54 2.08 -7.91 -12.39
CA ILE A 54 1.38 -7.14 -11.36
C ILE A 54 2.43 -6.42 -10.52
N VAL A 55 2.23 -5.13 -10.26
CA VAL A 55 3.10 -4.36 -9.37
C VAL A 55 2.32 -4.04 -8.09
N SER A 56 2.66 -4.72 -6.98
CA SER A 56 2.14 -4.43 -5.64
C SER A 56 2.99 -3.32 -5.01
N THR A 57 2.35 -2.24 -4.60
CA THR A 57 3.01 -0.97 -4.23
C THR A 57 2.79 -0.55 -2.78
N GLY A 58 1.87 -1.21 -2.10
CA GLY A 58 1.41 -0.82 -0.77
C GLY A 58 0.48 0.37 -0.85
N MET A 59 0.37 1.11 0.24
CA MET A 59 -0.41 2.34 0.31
C MET A 59 0.36 3.51 -0.32
N PHE A 60 -0.33 4.43 -0.98
CA PHE A 60 0.32 5.64 -1.48
C PHE A 60 0.73 6.52 -0.30
N THR A 61 2.00 6.95 -0.24
CA THR A 61 2.56 7.65 0.93
C THR A 61 1.70 8.83 1.37
N ARG A 62 1.24 9.67 0.42
CA ARG A 62 0.37 10.83 0.70
C ARG A 62 -0.95 10.45 1.39
N PHE A 63 -1.49 9.26 1.12
CA PHE A 63 -2.76 8.82 1.68
C PHE A 63 -2.67 8.63 3.21
N LEU A 64 -1.51 8.18 3.70
CA LEU A 64 -1.24 8.02 5.14
C LEU A 64 -1.46 9.32 5.93
N PHE A 65 -1.17 10.47 5.31
CA PHE A 65 -1.23 11.79 5.92
C PHE A 65 -2.55 12.53 5.66
N LYS A 66 -3.56 11.90 5.05
CA LYS A 66 -4.87 12.54 4.87
C LYS A 66 -5.58 12.69 6.22
N PRO A 67 -6.06 13.89 6.59
CA PRO A 67 -6.79 14.10 7.84
C PRO A 67 -8.00 13.15 7.97
N ASP A 68 -8.79 12.97 6.91
CA ASP A 68 -9.96 12.08 6.91
C ASP A 68 -9.58 10.60 7.10
N PHE A 69 -8.37 10.20 6.71
CA PHE A 69 -7.88 8.84 6.96
C PHE A 69 -7.53 8.64 8.44
N GLY A 70 -7.01 9.67 9.12
CA GLY A 70 -6.94 9.73 10.57
C GLY A 70 -5.84 8.88 11.22
N VAL A 71 -4.98 8.21 10.45
CA VAL A 71 -3.82 7.48 11.00
C VAL A 71 -2.78 8.44 11.58
N VAL A 72 -2.60 9.60 10.96
CA VAL A 72 -1.69 10.64 11.42
C VAL A 72 -2.48 11.92 11.69
N ASP A 73 -2.46 12.37 12.94
CA ASP A 73 -2.99 13.66 13.38
C ASP A 73 -1.80 14.57 13.73
N ILE A 74 -1.40 15.42 12.77
CA ILE A 74 -0.29 16.36 12.94
C ILE A 74 -0.63 17.47 13.96
N PRO A 75 -1.79 18.15 13.89
CA PRO A 75 -2.18 19.16 14.87
C PRO A 75 -2.23 18.63 16.31
N GLY A 76 -2.82 17.44 16.51
CA GLY A 76 -2.90 16.79 17.81
C GLY A 76 -1.63 16.05 18.23
N ARG A 77 -0.64 15.92 17.33
CA ARG A 77 0.62 15.20 17.52
C ARG A 77 0.37 13.74 17.92
N LYS A 78 -0.43 13.03 17.13
CA LYS A 78 -0.80 11.64 17.38
C LYS A 78 -0.62 10.77 16.14
N VAL A 79 -0.28 9.51 16.39
CA VAL A 79 -0.38 8.41 15.43
C VAL A 79 -1.38 7.41 15.99
N HIS A 80 -2.40 7.12 15.20
CA HIS A 80 -3.40 6.10 15.48
C HIS A 80 -2.98 4.78 14.80
N ALA A 81 -2.41 3.88 15.60
CA ALA A 81 -2.01 2.56 15.15
C ALA A 81 -3.23 1.66 14.98
N LEU A 82 -3.46 1.22 13.74
CA LEU A 82 -4.58 0.37 13.40
C LEU A 82 -4.31 -1.07 13.88
N GLY A 83 -5.05 -1.52 14.89
CA GLY A 83 -4.97 -2.86 15.47
C GLY A 83 -3.81 -3.05 16.46
N ASN A 84 -2.57 -2.81 16.03
CA ASN A 84 -1.38 -3.01 16.85
C ASN A 84 -0.26 -2.03 16.48
N ALA A 85 0.44 -1.49 17.49
CA ALA A 85 1.59 -0.59 17.31
C ALA A 85 2.73 -1.16 16.45
N ASN A 86 2.87 -2.50 16.41
CA ASN A 86 3.91 -3.20 15.67
C ASN A 86 3.43 -3.71 14.30
N PHE A 87 2.16 -3.51 13.94
CA PHE A 87 1.75 -3.70 12.54
C PHE A 87 2.42 -2.66 11.66
N ALA A 88 2.70 -3.06 10.42
CA ALA A 88 3.45 -2.27 9.47
C ALA A 88 2.60 -1.91 8.25
N LEU A 89 3.05 -0.88 7.54
CA LEU A 89 2.55 -0.45 6.26
C LEU A 89 3.71 -0.38 5.27
N THR A 90 3.52 -0.92 4.07
CA THR A 90 4.37 -0.56 2.93
C THR A 90 3.80 0.68 2.26
N LEU A 91 4.67 1.66 2.01
CA LEU A 91 4.34 2.97 1.49
C LEU A 91 5.18 3.26 0.25
N THR A 92 4.57 3.77 -0.82
CA THR A 92 5.29 4.19 -2.02
C THR A 92 4.68 5.48 -2.58
N THR A 93 5.52 6.40 -3.06
CA THR A 93 5.04 7.63 -3.70
C THR A 93 4.50 7.32 -5.11
N PRO A 94 3.49 8.06 -5.62
CA PRO A 94 3.04 7.90 -7.00
C PRO A 94 4.17 8.06 -8.03
N GLU A 95 5.12 8.95 -7.78
CA GLU A 95 6.28 9.21 -8.62
C GLU A 95 7.18 7.97 -8.70
N ASP A 96 7.51 7.37 -7.55
CA ASP A 96 8.32 6.15 -7.50
C ASP A 96 7.57 4.95 -8.09
N ILE A 97 6.24 4.86 -7.93
CA ILE A 97 5.42 3.83 -8.60
C ILE A 97 5.58 3.95 -10.12
N GLY A 98 5.51 5.16 -10.68
CA GLY A 98 5.68 5.38 -12.11
C GLY A 98 7.07 4.98 -12.61
N ILE A 99 8.13 5.45 -11.91
CA ILE A 99 9.53 5.13 -12.26
C ILE A 99 9.76 3.62 -12.18
N LEU A 100 9.41 2.98 -11.07
CA LEU A 100 9.66 1.55 -10.88
C LEU A 100 8.82 0.69 -11.82
N THR A 101 7.60 1.09 -12.14
CA THR A 101 6.79 0.38 -13.16
C THR A 101 7.45 0.46 -14.53
N ALA A 102 8.00 1.62 -14.91
CA ALA A 102 8.74 1.77 -16.15
C ALA A 102 10.03 0.92 -16.16
N GLU A 103 10.81 0.93 -15.07
CA GLU A 103 12.00 0.08 -14.91
C GLU A 103 11.67 -1.41 -15.07
N ILE A 104 10.59 -1.87 -14.41
CA ILE A 104 10.10 -3.26 -14.52
C ILE A 104 9.70 -3.57 -15.96
N PHE A 105 9.05 -2.63 -16.65
CA PHE A 105 8.60 -2.81 -18.04
C PHE A 105 9.76 -2.94 -19.03
N PHE A 106 10.80 -2.11 -18.89
CA PHE A 106 11.94 -2.07 -19.80
C PHE A 106 13.08 -3.04 -19.44
N GLN A 107 13.00 -3.73 -18.31
CA GLN A 107 14.04 -4.68 -17.89
C GLN A 107 14.25 -5.81 -18.92
N THR A 108 15.52 -6.16 -19.15
CA THR A 108 15.92 -7.35 -19.90
C THR A 108 16.70 -8.32 -19.01
N PRO A 109 16.35 -9.63 -18.97
CA PRO A 109 15.21 -10.26 -19.63
C PRO A 109 13.86 -9.77 -19.06
N ALA A 110 12.82 -9.83 -19.91
CA ALA A 110 11.47 -9.42 -19.55
C ALA A 110 10.94 -10.24 -18.37
N ILE A 111 10.28 -9.55 -17.44
CA ILE A 111 9.56 -10.19 -16.35
C ILE A 111 8.20 -10.63 -16.88
N GLU A 112 7.80 -11.87 -16.64
CA GLU A 112 6.51 -12.40 -17.08
C GLU A 112 5.82 -13.17 -15.97
N ASN A 113 4.48 -13.08 -15.98
CA ASN A 113 3.51 -13.89 -15.25
C ASN A 113 3.76 -13.97 -13.74
N ARG A 114 4.08 -12.83 -13.12
CA ARG A 114 4.33 -12.77 -11.68
C ARG A 114 3.93 -11.44 -11.06
N VAL A 115 3.80 -11.47 -9.74
CA VAL A 115 3.65 -10.29 -8.89
C VAL A 115 5.04 -9.80 -8.52
N ILE A 116 5.27 -8.50 -8.65
CA ILE A 116 6.47 -7.80 -8.22
C ILE A 116 6.09 -6.85 -7.09
N TYR A 117 6.87 -6.84 -6.02
CA TYR A 117 6.69 -5.96 -4.89
C TYR A 117 7.67 -4.79 -4.99
N ILE A 118 7.18 -3.57 -4.78
CA ILE A 118 7.99 -2.37 -4.63
C ILE A 118 7.72 -1.71 -3.28
N ALA A 119 8.65 -0.92 -2.77
CA ALA A 119 8.42 -0.14 -1.56
C ALA A 119 9.30 1.11 -1.54
N GLY A 120 8.68 2.27 -1.34
CA GLY A 120 9.37 3.48 -0.86
C GLY A 120 9.86 3.28 0.57
N ASP A 121 9.00 2.75 1.43
CA ASP A 121 9.31 2.38 2.80
C ASP A 121 8.41 1.24 3.30
N THR A 122 8.85 0.51 4.33
CA THR A 122 8.00 -0.40 5.11
C THR A 122 8.25 -0.15 6.59
N ILE A 123 7.28 0.46 7.27
CA ILE A 123 7.44 0.90 8.66
C ILE A 123 6.25 0.48 9.53
N THR A 124 6.53 0.21 10.80
CA THR A 124 5.52 0.03 11.84
C THR A 124 4.90 1.36 12.27
N TYR A 125 3.69 1.34 12.83
CA TYR A 125 3.09 2.55 13.42
C TYR A 125 3.96 3.16 14.53
N ARG A 126 4.68 2.32 15.30
CA ARG A 126 5.68 2.78 16.27
C ARG A 126 6.83 3.54 15.60
N GLN A 127 7.38 3.02 14.51
CA GLN A 127 8.43 3.72 13.75
C GLN A 127 7.90 5.01 13.14
N LEU A 128 6.66 5.02 12.63
CA LEU A 128 6.02 6.23 12.11
C LEU A 128 5.94 7.34 13.17
N ALA A 129 5.51 7.03 14.40
CA ALA A 129 5.49 8.00 15.49
C ALA A 129 6.89 8.56 15.81
N ASN A 130 7.93 7.71 15.76
CA ASN A 130 9.31 8.15 15.96
C ASN A 130 9.80 9.06 14.83
N ILE A 131 9.52 8.71 13.57
CA ILE A 131 9.88 9.51 12.39
C ILE A 131 9.23 10.90 12.47
N LEU A 132 7.92 10.94 12.74
CA LEU A 132 7.20 12.20 12.94
C LEU A 132 7.79 13.01 14.09
N SER A 133 8.12 12.36 15.20
CA SER A 133 8.66 13.06 16.37
C SER A 133 10.00 13.74 16.08
N GLN A 134 10.86 13.05 15.32
CA GLN A 134 12.14 13.59 14.87
C GLN A 134 11.94 14.75 13.89
N GLN A 135 11.07 14.56 12.90
CA GLN A 135 10.87 15.52 11.82
C GLN A 135 10.24 16.84 12.28
N TYR A 136 9.30 16.77 13.22
CA TYR A 136 8.65 17.94 13.81
C TYR A 136 9.35 18.44 15.08
N ARG A 137 10.46 17.80 15.51
CA ARG A 137 11.20 18.12 16.73
C ARG A 137 10.29 18.23 17.96
N SER A 138 9.30 17.34 18.04
CA SER A 138 8.31 17.27 19.11
C SER A 138 7.80 15.85 19.24
N SER A 139 7.51 15.40 20.47
CA SER A 139 6.88 14.09 20.67
C SER A 139 5.52 13.99 19.97
N PHE A 140 5.31 12.88 19.26
CA PHE A 140 4.02 12.37 18.83
C PHE A 140 3.60 11.22 19.74
N ALA A 141 2.37 11.24 20.23
CA ALA A 141 1.79 10.12 20.98
C ALA A 141 1.40 8.98 20.02
N LEU A 142 1.51 7.74 20.49
CA LEU A 142 1.06 6.55 19.77
C LEU A 142 -0.15 5.97 20.49
N GLU A 143 -1.31 6.03 19.86
CA GLU A 143 -2.57 5.46 20.36
C GLU A 143 -2.91 4.22 19.51
N VAL A 144 -3.37 3.15 20.16
CA VAL A 144 -3.73 1.92 19.45
C VAL A 144 -5.25 1.82 19.32
N ASP A 145 -5.74 1.88 18.09
CA ASP A 145 -7.13 1.63 17.76
C ASP A 145 -7.32 0.12 17.61
N ASN A 146 -7.75 -0.52 18.69
CA ASN A 146 -7.97 -1.97 18.67
C ASN A 146 -9.03 -2.35 17.62
N ILE A 147 -8.91 -3.57 17.08
CA ILE A 147 -9.74 -4.06 15.97
C ILE A 147 -11.24 -3.99 16.29
N ARG A 148 -11.64 -4.25 17.54
CA ARG A 148 -13.05 -4.22 17.95
C ARG A 148 -13.63 -2.81 17.87
N THR A 149 -12.87 -1.80 18.29
CA THR A 149 -13.28 -0.40 18.15
C THR A 149 -13.43 0.00 16.69
N LEU A 150 -12.50 -0.45 15.82
CA LEU A 150 -12.58 -0.20 14.39
C LEU A 150 -13.80 -0.88 13.75
N GLN A 151 -14.13 -2.11 14.16
CA GLN A 151 -15.35 -2.82 13.74
C GLN A 151 -16.61 -2.06 14.13
N ASN A 152 -16.74 -1.67 15.41
CA ASN A 152 -17.88 -0.90 15.89
C ASN A 152 -18.03 0.43 15.13
N THR A 153 -16.90 1.08 14.78
CA THR A 153 -16.91 2.33 14.01
C THR A 153 -17.53 2.10 12.62
N VAL A 154 -17.12 1.03 11.92
CA VAL A 154 -17.69 0.66 10.62
C VAL A 154 -19.17 0.31 10.73
N GLU A 155 -19.58 -0.45 11.75
CA GLU A 155 -20.99 -0.81 11.98
C GLU A 155 -21.87 0.42 12.26
N SER A 156 -21.36 1.38 13.02
CA SER A 156 -22.08 2.62 13.35
C SER A 156 -22.14 3.63 12.19
N SER A 157 -21.19 3.54 11.24
CA SER A 157 -21.02 4.48 10.14
C SER A 157 -20.76 3.74 8.82
N PRO A 158 -21.74 2.97 8.29
CA PRO A 158 -21.53 2.07 7.15
C PRO A 158 -21.17 2.78 5.84
N ASN A 159 -21.42 4.09 5.74
CA ASN A 159 -21.06 4.91 4.57
C ASN A 159 -19.70 5.61 4.72
N ASP A 160 -19.01 5.47 5.86
CA ASP A 160 -17.66 6.00 6.06
C ASP A 160 -16.62 5.05 5.43
N VAL A 161 -16.20 5.41 4.22
CA VAL A 161 -15.19 4.67 3.46
C VAL A 161 -13.84 4.65 4.19
N PHE A 162 -13.48 5.71 4.93
CA PHE A 162 -12.23 5.75 5.67
C PHE A 162 -12.28 4.86 6.91
N ALA A 163 -13.41 4.75 7.60
CA ALA A 163 -13.58 3.76 8.68
C ALA A 163 -13.38 2.33 8.16
N ALA A 164 -14.00 1.99 7.03
CA ALA A 164 -13.83 0.68 6.40
C ALA A 164 -12.37 0.44 5.95
N TYR A 165 -11.71 1.48 5.42
CA TYR A 165 -10.30 1.41 5.04
C TYR A 165 -9.38 1.22 6.25
N ARG A 166 -9.58 1.97 7.34
CA ARG A 166 -8.84 1.79 8.60
C ARG A 166 -8.97 0.37 9.13
N LEU A 167 -10.18 -0.19 9.15
CA LEU A 167 -10.39 -1.58 9.56
C LEU A 167 -9.65 -2.57 8.64
N ALA A 168 -9.67 -2.35 7.32
CA ALA A 168 -8.99 -3.22 6.36
C ALA A 168 -7.45 -3.22 6.51
N PHE A 169 -6.87 -2.11 6.98
CA PHE A 169 -5.44 -1.97 7.26
C PHE A 169 -5.04 -2.38 8.70
N ALA A 170 -5.99 -2.70 9.57
CA ALA A 170 -5.74 -3.17 10.93
C ALA A 170 -5.35 -4.65 10.97
N ARG A 171 -4.28 -5.03 10.27
CA ARG A 171 -3.85 -6.43 10.10
C ARG A 171 -2.32 -6.57 10.00
N GLU A 172 -1.84 -7.77 10.28
CA GLU A 172 -0.39 -8.08 10.28
C GLU A 172 0.18 -8.37 8.89
N ASP A 173 -0.67 -8.77 7.93
CA ASP A 173 -0.22 -9.29 6.65
C ASP A 173 -0.93 -8.67 5.43
N GLY A 174 -0.29 -8.79 4.28
CA GLY A 174 -0.82 -8.37 2.98
C GLY A 174 -0.80 -6.86 2.71
N VAL A 175 -0.71 -6.02 3.75
CA VAL A 175 -0.57 -4.56 3.64
C VAL A 175 0.86 -4.06 3.82
N ALA A 176 1.75 -4.95 4.24
CA ALA A 176 3.18 -4.72 4.37
C ALA A 176 3.98 -5.96 3.97
N TRP A 177 5.21 -5.72 3.50
CA TRP A 177 6.21 -6.73 3.23
C TRP A 177 7.61 -6.21 3.56
N ASP A 178 8.54 -7.12 3.77
CA ASP A 178 9.94 -6.74 3.98
C ASP A 178 10.45 -5.94 2.78
N LYS A 179 10.99 -4.75 3.03
CA LYS A 179 11.56 -3.90 1.98
C LYS A 179 12.72 -4.61 1.27
N SER A 180 13.46 -5.48 1.95
CA SER A 180 14.62 -6.21 1.38
C SER A 180 14.27 -7.12 0.20
N ILE A 181 13.02 -7.61 0.13
CA ILE A 181 12.56 -8.49 -0.96
C ILE A 181 12.04 -7.72 -2.18
N THR A 182 11.97 -6.40 -2.11
CA THR A 182 11.37 -5.57 -3.16
C THR A 182 12.30 -5.40 -4.35
N TYR A 183 11.69 -5.19 -5.53
CA TYR A 183 12.40 -5.00 -6.79
C TYR A 183 13.48 -3.91 -6.70
N ASN A 184 13.10 -2.76 -6.12
CA ASN A 184 13.97 -1.60 -5.99
C ASN A 184 15.09 -1.84 -4.97
N ALA A 185 14.80 -2.45 -3.82
CA ALA A 185 15.83 -2.74 -2.81
C ALA A 185 16.89 -3.73 -3.34
N GLN A 186 16.46 -4.80 -4.02
CA GLN A 186 17.36 -5.80 -4.59
C GLN A 186 18.29 -5.25 -5.68
N ARG A 187 17.94 -4.10 -6.27
CA ARG A 187 18.70 -3.44 -7.34
C ARG A 187 19.40 -2.16 -6.89
N GLY A 188 19.30 -1.79 -5.61
CA GLY A 188 19.85 -0.53 -5.11
C GLY A 188 19.21 0.71 -5.74
N ILE A 189 17.97 0.61 -6.23
CA ILE A 189 17.25 1.77 -6.78
C ILE A 189 16.75 2.60 -5.59
N HIS A 190 17.32 3.79 -5.44
CA HIS A 190 16.92 4.75 -4.43
C HIS A 190 15.56 5.35 -4.78
N VAL A 191 14.68 5.36 -3.78
CA VAL A 191 13.30 5.86 -3.86
C VAL A 191 13.00 6.67 -2.61
N THR A 192 11.84 7.32 -2.59
CA THR A 192 11.43 8.23 -1.51
C THR A 192 10.84 7.45 -0.34
N ASP A 193 11.54 7.49 0.80
CA ASP A 193 11.02 6.98 2.07
C ASP A 193 10.12 8.02 2.78
N VAL A 194 9.55 7.63 3.93
CA VAL A 194 8.63 8.52 4.66
C VAL A 194 9.33 9.77 5.21
N GLY A 195 10.58 9.64 5.63
CA GLY A 195 11.35 10.77 6.17
C GLY A 195 11.57 11.84 5.10
N LYS A 196 12.08 11.43 3.93
CA LYS A 196 12.28 12.31 2.79
C LYS A 196 10.96 12.90 2.29
N TRP A 197 9.90 12.10 2.20
CA TRP A 197 8.58 12.60 1.81
C TRP A 197 8.10 13.72 2.74
N LEU A 198 8.28 13.58 4.06
CA LEU A 198 7.93 14.62 5.03
C LEU A 198 8.81 15.86 4.93
N GLU A 199 10.10 15.74 4.59
CA GLU A 199 10.96 16.91 4.33
C GLU A 199 10.40 17.79 3.22
N GLU A 200 9.87 17.16 2.18
CA GLU A 200 9.35 17.82 0.99
C GLU A 200 7.91 18.33 1.16
N ASN A 201 7.09 17.68 2.00
CA ASN A 201 5.63 17.91 2.03
C ASN A 201 5.07 18.40 3.39
N LYS A 202 5.86 18.48 4.46
CA LYS A 202 5.34 18.84 5.81
C LYS A 202 4.67 20.21 5.91
N HIS A 203 4.87 21.10 4.93
CA HIS A 203 4.22 22.42 4.92
C HIS A 203 2.76 22.38 4.46
N ASP A 204 2.33 21.24 3.89
CA ASP A 204 0.97 21.04 3.41
C ASP A 204 0.01 20.53 4.50
N TYR A 205 0.49 20.35 5.74
CA TYR A 205 -0.21 19.70 6.85
C TYR A 205 -0.04 20.40 8.19
#